data_AF-A0A177B5C9-F1
#
_entry.id   AF-A0A177B5C9-F1
#
_cell.length_a   1.000
_cell.length_b   1.000
_cell.length_c   1.000
_cell.angle_alpha   90.00
_cell.angle_beta   90.00
_cell.angle_gamma   90.00
#
_symmetry.space_group_name_H-M   'P 1'
#
loop_
_entity.id
_entity.type
_entity.pdbx_description
1 polymer ?
#
loop_
_entity_poly.entity_id
_entity_poly.type
_entity_poly.pdbx_seq_one_letter_code
_entity_poly.pdbx_strand_id
1 'polypeptide(L)'
;MYLKETISNPIHLTANEKTNFVNVENTLLKIYGQEYFPVKVKSNVRQTNQCHWQDVRLLGLDVIHPYESGSTLFMIYNNDDELVSQFLNLWSLNRDDTILYPDINMILPWKFIAKYILDLNATPKDLYFWTLLNHFSMDELEKSKLTEFCNPSYEEELLEYCRRPKRTIMEILQDFKESIKSFKIEYIFQLIPRIKPREFSIASSAKMGNHLEILASIVSFKTTMKIQRKGACTAFLEKLENNDTVFISLTKTCQFPLYNSVLITKPLILVSTGVGCATFRGIIYDRYVDDRATYIFFGCRRRDLDFYFETFWKKVEQSKNIHIFYAFSRENEKKVYVQNLLLEKSSLLYDIIVKQNGAVFISGKAKQMPTEISNSILQIIKDFGNIKLEKAKQYLSYMEFKNKYQTKTWN
;
A
#
# COMPACT_ATOMS: atom_id res chain seq x y z
N MET A 1 -34.88 -24.86 -21.32
CA MET A 1 -34.57 -26.31 -21.29
C MET A 1 -33.07 -26.42 -21.57
N TYR A 2 -32.22 -25.98 -20.65
CA TYR A 2 -31.62 -26.74 -19.55
C TYR A 2 -31.21 -25.73 -18.45
N LEU A 3 -31.68 -25.95 -17.22
CA LEU A 3 -31.16 -25.47 -15.93
C LEU A 3 -32.26 -25.74 -14.89
N LYS A 4 -32.45 -27.02 -14.59
CA LYS A 4 -33.10 -27.52 -13.39
C LYS A 4 -32.14 -28.54 -12.81
N GLU A 5 -32.03 -28.54 -11.47
CA GLU A 5 -31.14 -29.36 -10.61
C GLU A 5 -29.70 -28.80 -10.56
N THR A 6 -29.10 -28.47 -9.42
CA THR A 6 -29.29 -28.88 -8.02
C THR A 6 -28.65 -27.81 -7.14
N ILE A 7 -29.41 -27.13 -6.27
CA ILE A 7 -28.84 -26.35 -5.15
C ILE A 7 -29.65 -26.76 -3.93
N SER A 8 -29.08 -27.67 -3.14
CA SER A 8 -29.54 -28.00 -1.81
C SER A 8 -29.54 -26.74 -0.94
N ASN A 9 -30.61 -26.54 -0.16
CA ASN A 9 -30.75 -25.46 0.82
C ASN A 9 -29.46 -25.30 1.66
N PRO A 10 -29.02 -24.07 1.97
CA PRO A 10 -27.90 -23.86 2.88
C PRO A 10 -28.29 -24.42 4.26
N ILE A 11 -27.48 -25.35 4.75
CA ILE A 11 -27.65 -25.97 6.06
C ILE A 11 -27.24 -24.95 7.11
N HIS A 12 -28.20 -24.29 7.75
CA HIS A 12 -27.96 -23.62 9.03
C HIS A 12 -27.78 -24.71 10.09
N LEU A 13 -26.53 -24.94 10.53
CA LEU A 13 -26.23 -25.83 11.64
C LEU A 13 -26.51 -25.11 12.96
N THR A 14 -27.34 -25.72 13.81
CA THR A 14 -27.70 -25.19 15.13
C THR A 14 -26.60 -25.44 16.16
N ALA A 15 -26.16 -24.37 16.81
CA ALA A 15 -25.60 -24.15 18.17
C ALA A 15 -24.83 -25.24 18.98
N ASN A 16 -24.48 -26.42 18.46
CA ASN A 16 -23.87 -27.50 19.28
C ASN A 16 -22.44 -27.93 18.90
N GLU A 17 -21.75 -27.20 18.03
CA GLU A 17 -20.31 -27.40 17.80
C GLU A 17 -19.51 -26.22 18.34
N LYS A 18 -19.38 -26.16 19.67
CA LYS A 18 -18.54 -25.18 20.35
C LYS A 18 -17.07 -25.40 20.00
N THR A 19 -16.44 -24.30 19.56
CA THR A 19 -14.98 -24.05 19.50
C THR A 19 -14.15 -24.77 18.43
N ASN A 20 -14.48 -24.57 17.15
CA ASN A 20 -13.43 -24.53 16.14
C ASN A 20 -12.75 -23.16 16.22
N PHE A 21 -11.61 -23.07 16.92
CA PHE A 21 -10.73 -21.91 16.79
C PHE A 21 -10.36 -21.79 15.32
N VAL A 22 -10.86 -20.75 14.65
CA VAL A 22 -10.46 -20.44 13.28
C VAL A 22 -8.96 -20.21 13.30
N ASN A 23 -8.19 -21.12 12.70
CA ASN A 23 -6.77 -20.92 12.50
C ASN A 23 -6.61 -19.80 11.47
N VAL A 24 -6.34 -18.60 11.97
CA VAL A 24 -6.27 -17.38 11.16
C VAL A 24 -5.24 -17.56 10.04
N GLU A 25 -4.05 -18.06 10.34
CA GLU A 25 -2.97 -18.25 9.37
C GLU A 25 -3.37 -19.18 8.22
N ASN A 26 -3.94 -20.35 8.54
CA ASN A 26 -4.41 -21.30 7.53
C ASN A 26 -5.54 -20.71 6.68
N THR A 27 -6.47 -19.98 7.30
CA THR A 27 -7.54 -19.30 6.56
C THR A 27 -6.99 -18.21 5.65
N LEU A 28 -6.05 -17.39 6.13
CA LEU A 28 -5.39 -16.35 5.35
C LEU A 28 -4.60 -16.93 4.18
N LEU A 29 -3.87 -18.04 4.38
CA LEU A 29 -3.16 -18.76 3.32
C LEU A 29 -4.12 -19.21 2.22
N LYS A 30 -5.25 -19.83 2.57
CA LYS A 30 -6.26 -20.27 1.60
C LYS A 30 -6.90 -19.10 0.85
N ILE A 31 -7.11 -17.96 1.51
CA ILE A 31 -7.74 -16.78 0.89
C ILE A 31 -6.79 -16.07 -0.07
N TYR A 32 -5.54 -15.86 0.34
CA TYR A 32 -4.59 -15.01 -0.37
C TYR A 32 -3.57 -15.79 -1.22
N GLY A 33 -3.48 -17.11 -1.07
CA GLY A 33 -2.52 -17.94 -1.79
C GLY A 33 -1.06 -17.69 -1.40
N GLN A 34 -0.84 -17.02 -0.26
CA GLN A 34 0.47 -16.65 0.26
C GLN A 34 0.45 -16.80 1.78
N GLU A 35 1.56 -17.25 2.36
CA GLU A 35 1.69 -17.40 3.81
C GLU A 35 1.78 -16.03 4.49
N TYR A 36 0.90 -15.80 5.46
CA TYR A 36 0.93 -14.66 6.36
C TYR A 36 1.16 -15.19 7.77
N PHE A 37 2.16 -14.64 8.44
CA PHE A 37 2.52 -15.04 9.80
C PHE A 37 2.30 -13.86 10.77
N PRO A 38 1.97 -14.16 12.04
CA PRO A 38 1.77 -13.14 13.05
C PRO A 38 3.12 -12.57 13.51
N VAL A 39 3.19 -11.25 13.62
CA VAL A 39 4.34 -10.54 14.20
C VAL A 39 3.88 -9.51 15.21
N LYS A 40 4.72 -9.25 16.21
CA LYS A 40 4.44 -8.28 17.26
C LYS A 40 4.87 -6.89 16.85
N VAL A 41 4.02 -5.90 17.12
CA VAL A 41 4.36 -4.49 17.00
C VAL A 41 5.34 -4.13 18.12
N LYS A 42 6.51 -3.65 17.75
CA LYS A 42 7.55 -3.21 18.66
C LYS A 42 7.45 -1.72 18.98
N SER A 43 7.08 -0.92 17.98
CA SER A 43 6.94 0.53 18.11
C SER A 43 6.08 1.10 16.99
N ASN A 44 5.41 2.24 17.26
CA ASN A 44 4.65 2.99 16.26
C ASN A 44 4.82 4.49 16.50
N VAL A 45 5.83 5.09 15.86
CA VAL A 45 6.30 6.44 16.21
C VAL A 45 6.07 7.43 15.08
N ARG A 46 5.44 8.56 15.37
CA ARG A 46 5.31 9.67 14.42
C ARG A 46 6.69 10.26 14.09
N GLN A 47 7.02 10.33 12.81
CA GLN A 47 8.28 10.86 12.28
C GLN A 47 8.17 12.31 11.80
N THR A 48 6.97 12.81 11.53
CA THR A 48 6.77 14.24 11.23
C THR A 48 6.65 15.07 12.49
N ASN A 49 7.00 16.35 12.38
CA ASN A 49 6.70 17.33 13.42
C ASN A 49 5.19 17.33 13.74
N GLN A 50 4.82 17.54 15.01
CA GLN A 50 3.42 17.53 15.45
C GLN A 50 2.55 18.55 14.70
N CYS A 51 3.13 19.70 14.36
CA CYS A 51 2.46 20.77 13.61
C CYS A 51 2.35 20.49 12.10
N HIS A 52 3.02 19.46 11.58
CA HIS A 52 2.94 19.12 10.16
C HIS A 52 1.60 18.42 9.86
N TRP A 53 0.89 18.86 8.83
CA TRP A 53 -0.45 18.36 8.49
C TRP A 53 -0.49 16.86 8.12
N GLN A 54 0.59 16.34 7.55
CA GLN A 54 0.73 14.93 7.21
C GLN A 54 1.36 14.20 8.40
N ASP A 55 0.62 13.25 8.98
CA ASP A 55 1.17 12.26 9.90
C ASP A 55 1.88 11.16 9.10
N VAL A 56 3.12 10.87 9.45
CA VAL A 56 3.92 9.77 8.91
C VAL A 56 4.45 8.98 10.09
N ARG A 57 4.19 7.67 10.10
CA ARG A 57 4.55 6.75 11.18
C ARG A 57 5.69 5.84 10.74
N LEU A 58 6.64 5.61 11.65
CA LEU A 58 7.60 4.53 11.58
C LEU A 58 7.08 3.40 12.47
N LEU A 59 6.65 2.32 11.84
CA LEU A 59 6.19 1.12 12.53
C LEU A 59 7.34 0.12 12.59
N GLY A 60 7.77 -0.24 13.79
CA GLY A 60 8.71 -1.31 14.06
C GLY A 60 7.99 -2.61 14.40
N LEU A 61 8.41 -3.72 13.79
CA LEU A 61 7.89 -5.06 13.98
C LEU A 61 9.01 -5.98 14.47
N ASP A 62 8.68 -6.84 15.42
CA ASP A 62 9.59 -7.90 15.89
C ASP A 62 9.51 -9.07 14.92
N VAL A 63 10.57 -9.21 14.11
CA VAL A 63 10.61 -10.19 13.01
C VAL A 63 11.88 -11.01 13.15
N ILE A 64 11.69 -12.31 13.34
CA ILE A 64 12.77 -13.32 13.38
C ILE A 64 13.10 -13.80 11.96
N HIS A 65 12.14 -13.69 11.02
CA HIS A 65 12.30 -14.18 9.65
C HIS A 65 13.37 -13.39 8.88
N PRO A 66 14.23 -14.08 8.12
CA PRO A 66 15.25 -13.43 7.30
C PRO A 66 14.59 -12.62 6.17
N TYR A 67 15.04 -11.38 6.00
CA TYR A 67 14.66 -10.52 4.87
C TYR A 67 15.88 -9.77 4.34
N GLU A 68 15.83 -9.38 3.07
CA GLU A 68 16.87 -8.60 2.42
C GLU A 68 16.43 -7.14 2.32
N SER A 69 17.35 -6.19 2.46
CA SER A 69 17.02 -4.78 2.26
C SER A 69 16.46 -4.54 0.86
N GLY A 70 15.46 -3.66 0.76
CA GLY A 70 14.70 -3.46 -0.48
C GLY A 70 13.54 -4.42 -0.65
N SER A 71 13.44 -5.50 0.14
CA SER A 71 12.27 -6.38 0.18
C SER A 71 10.98 -5.65 0.51
N THR A 72 9.87 -6.29 0.16
CA THR A 72 8.53 -5.75 0.33
C THR A 72 7.81 -6.51 1.46
N LEU A 73 7.07 -5.77 2.27
CA LEU A 73 6.15 -6.29 3.27
C LEU A 73 4.71 -6.13 2.79
N PHE A 74 3.92 -7.19 2.86
CA PHE A 74 2.47 -7.15 2.69
C PHE A 74 1.82 -7.28 4.06
N MET A 75 0.99 -6.31 4.43
CA MET A 75 0.26 -6.31 5.70
C MET A 75 -1.23 -6.54 5.45
N ILE A 76 -1.82 -7.46 6.20
CA ILE A 76 -3.27 -7.58 6.28
C ILE A 76 -3.77 -6.65 7.38
N TYR A 77 -4.72 -5.80 7.04
CA TYR A 77 -5.46 -4.98 8.00
C TYR A 77 -6.83 -5.61 8.26
N ASN A 78 -7.51 -5.17 9.30
CA ASN A 78 -8.87 -5.59 9.61
C ASN A 78 -9.79 -4.39 9.81
N ASN A 79 -11.09 -4.63 9.66
CA ASN A 79 -12.10 -3.62 9.97
C ASN A 79 -12.11 -3.36 11.49
N ASP A 80 -12.49 -2.16 11.91
CA ASP A 80 -12.69 -1.87 13.33
C ASP A 80 -13.90 -2.62 13.90
N ASP A 81 -13.91 -2.83 15.22
CA ASP A 81 -14.96 -3.63 15.87
C ASP A 81 -16.35 -2.95 15.81
N GLU A 82 -16.39 -1.63 15.72
CA GLU A 82 -17.63 -0.88 15.56
C GLU A 82 -18.24 -1.15 14.19
N LEU A 83 -17.45 -1.05 13.11
CA LEU A 83 -17.87 -1.34 11.74
C LEU A 83 -18.33 -2.80 11.58
N VAL A 84 -17.64 -3.74 12.22
CA VAL A 84 -18.06 -5.15 12.26
C VAL A 84 -19.41 -5.29 12.98
N SER A 85 -19.60 -4.61 14.10
CA SER A 85 -20.86 -4.66 14.86
C SER A 85 -22.02 -4.07 14.04
N GLN A 86 -21.79 -2.94 13.37
CA GLN A 86 -22.80 -2.34 12.48
C GLN A 86 -23.18 -3.29 11.34
N PHE A 87 -22.20 -3.97 10.72
CA PHE A 87 -22.47 -4.95 9.68
C PHE A 87 -23.33 -6.11 10.18
N LEU A 88 -23.00 -6.70 11.34
CA LEU A 88 -23.77 -7.81 11.91
C LEU A 88 -25.21 -7.39 12.24
N ASN A 89 -25.39 -6.16 12.73
CA ASN A 89 -26.71 -5.62 13.09
C ASN A 89 -27.64 -5.44 11.89
N LEU A 90 -27.12 -5.18 10.67
CA LEU A 90 -27.95 -5.02 9.46
C LEU A 90 -28.83 -6.24 9.18
N TRP A 91 -28.34 -7.43 9.50
CA TRP A 91 -29.06 -8.70 9.32
C TRP A 91 -29.40 -9.39 10.64
N SER A 92 -29.24 -8.70 11.79
CA SER A 92 -29.43 -9.28 13.12
C SER A 92 -28.65 -10.60 13.33
N LEU A 93 -27.45 -10.68 12.77
CA LEU A 93 -26.62 -11.88 12.82
C LEU A 93 -25.98 -12.02 14.19
N ASN A 94 -25.98 -13.23 14.74
CA ASN A 94 -25.13 -13.53 15.87
C ASN A 94 -23.68 -13.64 15.38
N ARG A 95 -22.77 -12.95 16.07
CA ARG A 95 -21.34 -12.88 15.77
C ARG A 95 -20.66 -14.25 15.64
N ASP A 96 -21.12 -15.23 16.40
CA ASP A 96 -20.52 -16.55 16.49
C ASP A 96 -21.25 -17.58 15.62
N ASP A 97 -22.37 -17.21 14.99
CA ASP A 97 -23.02 -18.03 13.97
C ASP A 97 -22.10 -18.20 12.77
N THR A 98 -22.09 -19.40 12.21
CA THR A 98 -21.20 -19.78 11.13
C THR A 98 -21.92 -19.94 9.81
N ILE A 99 -21.23 -19.63 8.73
CA ILE A 99 -21.69 -19.84 7.36
C ILE A 99 -20.57 -20.44 6.51
N LEU A 100 -20.93 -21.19 5.48
CA LEU A 100 -19.99 -21.64 4.45
C LEU A 100 -19.49 -20.44 3.63
N TYR A 101 -18.22 -20.10 3.78
CA TYR A 101 -17.56 -19.12 2.93
C TYR A 101 -17.14 -19.80 1.60
N PRO A 102 -17.73 -19.41 0.46
CA PRO A 102 -17.67 -20.19 -0.77
C PRO A 102 -16.28 -20.25 -1.39
N ASP A 103 -15.51 -19.15 -1.33
CA ASP A 103 -14.22 -19.03 -2.04
C ASP A 103 -13.18 -20.07 -1.61
N ILE A 104 -13.23 -20.51 -0.35
CA ILE A 104 -12.28 -21.49 0.20
C ILE A 104 -12.98 -22.74 0.77
N ASN A 105 -14.30 -22.85 0.56
CA ASN A 105 -15.15 -23.93 1.05
C ASN A 105 -14.94 -24.24 2.55
N MET A 106 -14.98 -23.20 3.40
CA MET A 106 -14.81 -23.34 4.85
C MET A 106 -15.97 -22.73 5.62
N ILE A 107 -16.37 -23.39 6.70
CA ILE A 107 -17.35 -22.87 7.66
C ILE A 107 -16.63 -21.86 8.56
N LEU A 108 -17.07 -20.60 8.53
CA LEU A 108 -16.45 -19.50 9.27
C LEU A 108 -17.51 -18.70 10.04
N PRO A 109 -17.18 -18.17 11.24
CA PRO A 109 -18.06 -17.26 11.97
C PRO A 109 -18.25 -15.94 11.24
N TRP A 110 -19.45 -15.35 11.29
CA TRP A 110 -19.75 -14.05 10.69
C TRP A 110 -18.82 -12.94 11.17
N LYS A 111 -18.48 -12.92 12.47
CA LYS A 111 -17.50 -11.96 13.01
C LYS A 111 -16.15 -12.08 12.30
N PHE A 112 -15.67 -13.30 12.06
CA PHE A 112 -14.38 -13.50 11.40
C PHE A 112 -14.41 -12.99 9.97
N ILE A 113 -15.47 -13.32 9.22
CA ILE A 113 -15.67 -12.90 7.83
C ILE A 113 -15.71 -11.37 7.75
N ALA A 114 -16.54 -10.72 8.56
CA ALA A 114 -16.69 -9.27 8.59
C ALA A 114 -15.42 -8.55 9.05
N LYS A 115 -14.65 -9.14 9.98
CA LYS A 115 -13.43 -8.53 10.53
C LYS A 115 -12.24 -8.63 9.57
N TYR A 116 -12.01 -9.79 8.98
CA TYR A 116 -10.75 -10.12 8.30
C TYR A 116 -10.87 -10.37 6.80
N ILE A 117 -12.07 -10.66 6.29
CA ILE A 117 -12.25 -11.06 4.88
C ILE A 117 -12.87 -9.93 4.07
N LEU A 118 -14.00 -9.36 4.50
CA LEU A 118 -14.76 -8.40 3.69
C LEU A 118 -14.25 -6.97 3.85
N ASP A 119 -14.02 -6.26 2.75
CA ASP A 119 -13.65 -4.84 2.76
C ASP A 119 -14.92 -3.98 2.83
N LEU A 120 -15.43 -3.79 4.05
CA LEU A 120 -16.63 -3.01 4.34
C LEU A 120 -16.48 -1.51 3.99
N ASN A 121 -15.23 -1.03 3.90
CA ASN A 121 -14.89 0.34 3.53
C ASN A 121 -14.71 0.52 2.01
N ALA A 122 -14.83 -0.53 1.21
CA ALA A 122 -14.73 -0.43 -0.24
C ALA A 122 -15.86 0.41 -0.82
N THR A 123 -15.59 1.13 -1.91
CA THR A 123 -16.61 1.80 -2.71
C THR A 123 -17.02 0.87 -3.87
N PRO A 124 -18.31 0.59 -4.08
CA PRO A 124 -18.77 -0.20 -5.22
C PRO A 124 -18.32 0.40 -6.54
N LYS A 125 -17.77 -0.43 -7.42
CA LYS A 125 -17.31 -0.01 -8.75
C LYS A 125 -18.20 -0.52 -9.87
N ASP A 126 -18.65 -1.76 -9.71
CA ASP A 126 -19.31 -2.53 -10.76
C ASP A 126 -20.83 -2.40 -10.68
N LEU A 127 -21.48 -2.34 -11.84
CA LEU A 127 -22.95 -2.23 -11.95
C LEU A 127 -23.67 -3.40 -11.27
N TYR A 128 -23.04 -4.57 -11.26
CA TYR A 128 -23.54 -5.79 -10.63
C TYR A 128 -23.97 -5.58 -9.18
N PHE A 129 -23.24 -4.73 -8.43
CA PHE A 129 -23.58 -4.41 -7.04
C PHE A 129 -25.00 -3.81 -6.93
N TRP A 130 -25.31 -2.85 -7.79
CA TRP A 130 -26.60 -2.17 -7.82
C TRP A 130 -27.70 -3.06 -8.36
N THR A 131 -27.42 -3.84 -9.42
CA THR A 131 -28.39 -4.78 -9.99
C THR A 131 -28.88 -5.80 -8.97
N LEU A 132 -27.97 -6.35 -8.16
CA LEU A 132 -28.33 -7.35 -7.18
C LEU A 132 -29.12 -6.77 -6.00
N LEU A 133 -28.72 -5.59 -5.48
CA LEU A 133 -29.51 -4.89 -4.47
C LEU A 133 -30.92 -4.56 -4.98
N ASN A 134 -31.03 -4.06 -6.22
CA ASN A 134 -32.32 -3.75 -6.85
C ASN A 134 -33.22 -4.99 -6.98
N HIS A 135 -32.62 -6.13 -7.34
CA HIS A 135 -33.36 -7.38 -7.51
C HIS A 135 -34.09 -7.83 -6.24
N PHE A 136 -33.44 -7.71 -5.07
CA PHE A 136 -34.01 -8.10 -3.78
C PHE A 136 -34.84 -7.00 -3.12
N SER A 137 -34.76 -5.76 -3.60
CA SER A 137 -35.49 -4.63 -3.02
C SER A 137 -37.00 -4.77 -3.23
N MET A 138 -37.75 -4.65 -2.12
CA MET A 138 -39.22 -4.69 -2.09
C MET A 138 -39.85 -3.35 -1.71
N ASP A 139 -39.09 -2.45 -1.09
CA ASP A 139 -39.55 -1.09 -0.76
C ASP A 139 -39.60 -0.23 -2.03
N GLU A 140 -40.73 0.43 -2.28
CA GLU A 140 -40.96 1.16 -3.53
C GLU A 140 -39.98 2.32 -3.73
N LEU A 141 -39.65 3.05 -2.67
CA LEU A 141 -38.79 4.23 -2.73
C LEU A 141 -37.33 3.82 -2.96
N GLU A 142 -36.83 2.88 -2.18
CA GLU A 142 -35.48 2.36 -2.33
C GLU A 142 -35.30 1.66 -3.68
N LYS A 143 -36.27 0.85 -4.12
CA LYS A 143 -36.23 0.15 -5.42
C LYS A 143 -36.24 1.10 -6.60
N SER A 144 -37.04 2.18 -6.53
CA SER A 144 -37.03 3.22 -7.54
C SER A 144 -35.63 3.82 -7.69
N LYS A 145 -34.98 4.17 -6.58
CA LYS A 145 -33.62 4.74 -6.61
C LYS A 145 -32.56 3.74 -7.08
N LEU A 146 -32.64 2.48 -6.66
CA LEU A 146 -31.74 1.42 -7.12
C LEU A 146 -31.92 1.13 -8.62
N THR A 147 -33.13 1.26 -9.14
CA THR A 147 -33.42 1.12 -10.58
C THR A 147 -32.76 2.25 -11.39
N GLU A 148 -32.77 3.49 -10.90
CA GLU A 148 -32.01 4.59 -11.51
C GLU A 148 -30.52 4.24 -11.56
N PHE A 149 -29.93 3.78 -10.45
CA PHE A 149 -28.50 3.41 -10.41
C PHE A 149 -28.12 2.22 -11.29
N CYS A 150 -29.10 1.40 -11.72
CA CYS A 150 -28.89 0.33 -12.69
C CYS A 150 -28.91 0.83 -14.15
N ASN A 151 -29.42 2.04 -14.40
CA ASN A 151 -29.64 2.56 -15.75
C ASN A 151 -28.50 3.51 -16.17
N PRO A 152 -27.81 3.23 -17.30
CA PRO A 152 -26.74 4.09 -17.81
C PRO A 152 -27.15 5.55 -18.06
N SER A 153 -28.44 5.83 -18.31
CA SER A 153 -28.95 7.19 -18.47
C SER A 153 -28.82 8.05 -17.21
N TYR A 154 -28.67 7.44 -16.03
CA TYR A 154 -28.53 8.11 -14.73
C TYR A 154 -27.12 7.92 -14.14
N GLU A 155 -26.10 7.84 -15.00
CA GLU A 155 -24.72 7.68 -14.55
C GLU A 155 -24.27 8.83 -13.64
N GLU A 156 -24.69 10.06 -13.93
CA GLU A 156 -24.27 11.25 -13.18
C GLU A 156 -24.78 11.21 -11.74
N GLU A 157 -26.03 10.81 -11.53
CA GLU A 157 -26.64 10.62 -10.21
C GLU A 157 -25.89 9.55 -9.41
N LEU A 158 -25.48 8.45 -10.06
CA LEU A 158 -24.66 7.43 -9.42
C LEU A 158 -23.25 7.95 -9.08
N LEU A 159 -22.66 8.79 -9.93
CA LEU A 159 -21.38 9.44 -9.67
C LEU A 159 -21.46 10.39 -8.46
N GLU A 160 -22.50 11.21 -8.39
CA GLU A 160 -22.76 12.13 -7.28
C GLU A 160 -23.07 11.41 -5.98
N TYR A 161 -23.89 10.36 -6.06
CA TYR A 161 -24.21 9.54 -4.91
C TYR A 161 -22.99 8.74 -4.46
N CYS A 162 -22.44 7.85 -5.27
CA CYS A 162 -21.45 6.88 -4.80
C CYS A 162 -20.00 7.32 -5.03
N ARG A 163 -19.61 7.58 -6.29
CA ARG A 163 -18.19 7.58 -6.69
C ARG A 163 -17.44 8.84 -6.25
N ARG A 164 -18.01 10.02 -6.45
CA ARG A 164 -17.40 11.33 -6.08
C ARG A 164 -17.21 11.50 -4.57
N PRO A 165 -18.22 11.22 -3.72
CA PRO A 165 -18.04 11.27 -2.27
C PRO A 165 -17.31 10.04 -1.71
N LYS A 166 -17.02 9.03 -2.54
CA LYS A 166 -16.46 7.74 -2.12
C LYS A 166 -17.30 7.10 -1.01
N ARG A 167 -18.61 6.99 -1.24
CA ARG A 167 -19.51 6.30 -0.31
C ARG A 167 -19.07 4.84 -0.19
N THR A 168 -18.97 4.36 1.03
CA THR A 168 -18.54 2.99 1.33
C THR A 168 -19.72 2.03 1.15
N ILE A 169 -19.42 0.75 0.94
CA ILE A 169 -20.43 -0.31 0.91
C ILE A 169 -21.25 -0.26 2.20
N MET A 170 -20.61 -0.15 3.36
CA MET A 170 -21.33 -0.12 4.63
C MET A 170 -22.36 1.02 4.69
N GLU A 171 -21.97 2.24 4.28
CA GLU A 171 -22.89 3.38 4.22
C GLU A 171 -24.05 3.13 3.25
N ILE A 172 -23.77 2.52 2.09
CA ILE A 172 -24.82 2.20 1.11
C ILE A 172 -25.80 1.16 1.68
N LEU A 173 -25.31 0.13 2.36
CA LEU A 173 -26.17 -0.87 3.01
C LEU A 173 -27.04 -0.25 4.12
N GLN A 174 -26.54 0.80 4.79
CA GLN A 174 -27.32 1.57 5.77
C GLN A 174 -28.34 2.50 5.11
N ASP A 175 -27.99 3.14 3.99
CA ASP A 175 -28.87 4.01 3.22
C ASP A 175 -30.05 3.22 2.60
N PHE A 176 -29.84 1.93 2.27
CA PHE A 176 -30.85 1.03 1.68
C PHE A 176 -31.32 -0.08 2.64
N LYS A 177 -31.49 0.25 3.92
CA LYS A 177 -31.78 -0.72 4.98
C LYS A 177 -33.06 -1.54 4.75
N GLU A 178 -34.07 -1.00 4.09
CA GLU A 178 -35.32 -1.74 3.85
C GLU A 178 -35.11 -2.82 2.79
N SER A 179 -34.34 -2.53 1.74
CA SER A 179 -33.89 -3.50 0.74
C SER A 179 -33.02 -4.58 1.36
N ILE A 180 -32.24 -4.25 2.39
CA ILE A 180 -31.41 -5.23 3.11
C ILE A 180 -32.24 -6.26 3.88
N LYS A 181 -33.42 -5.89 4.40
CA LYS A 181 -34.30 -6.84 5.12
C LYS A 181 -34.77 -8.01 4.23
N SER A 182 -34.97 -7.76 2.94
CA SER A 182 -35.33 -8.79 1.95
C SER A 182 -34.12 -9.37 1.20
N PHE A 183 -32.91 -8.87 1.46
CA PHE A 183 -31.69 -9.33 0.82
C PHE A 183 -31.21 -10.67 1.40
N LYS A 184 -30.92 -11.62 0.53
CA LYS A 184 -30.34 -12.92 0.91
C LYS A 184 -28.85 -12.77 1.25
N ILE A 185 -28.52 -12.86 2.53
CA ILE A 185 -27.18 -12.58 3.06
C ILE A 185 -26.05 -13.38 2.40
N GLU A 186 -26.31 -14.57 1.87
CA GLU A 186 -25.32 -15.41 1.19
C GLU A 186 -24.74 -14.74 -0.07
N TYR A 187 -25.51 -13.86 -0.70
CA TYR A 187 -25.07 -13.10 -1.86
C TYR A 187 -24.12 -11.94 -1.51
N ILE A 188 -23.92 -11.64 -0.22
CA ILE A 188 -23.04 -10.55 0.22
C ILE A 188 -21.58 -10.80 -0.19
N PHE A 189 -21.17 -12.07 -0.31
CA PHE A 189 -19.83 -12.45 -0.74
C PHE A 189 -19.54 -12.06 -2.21
N GLN A 190 -20.58 -11.87 -3.01
CA GLN A 190 -20.47 -11.39 -4.40
C GLN A 190 -20.49 -9.87 -4.48
N LEU A 191 -21.02 -9.18 -3.45
CA LEU A 191 -21.14 -7.73 -3.39
C LEU A 191 -19.93 -7.06 -2.77
N ILE A 192 -19.43 -7.61 -1.66
CA ILE A 192 -18.37 -7.00 -0.88
C ILE A 192 -17.04 -7.63 -1.28
N PRO A 193 -16.09 -6.83 -1.83
CA PRO A 193 -14.80 -7.36 -2.20
C PRO A 193 -14.01 -7.78 -0.96
N ARG A 194 -13.03 -8.66 -1.16
CA ARG A 194 -12.10 -9.05 -0.10
C ARG A 194 -11.16 -7.90 0.27
N ILE A 195 -10.79 -7.82 1.55
CA ILE A 195 -9.67 -7.01 2.04
C ILE A 195 -8.44 -7.39 1.24
N LYS A 196 -7.79 -6.40 0.62
CA LYS A 196 -6.53 -6.62 -0.12
C LYS A 196 -5.34 -6.29 0.80
N PRO A 197 -4.35 -7.19 0.94
CA PRO A 197 -3.11 -6.90 1.65
C PRO A 197 -2.46 -5.63 1.11
N ARG A 198 -1.90 -4.81 2.02
CA ARG A 198 -1.27 -3.55 1.65
C ARG A 198 0.24 -3.69 1.60
N GLU A 199 0.81 -3.26 0.48
CA GLU A 199 2.23 -3.26 0.22
C GLU A 199 2.96 -2.10 0.92
N PHE A 200 4.08 -2.39 1.57
CA PHE A 200 5.03 -1.41 2.12
C PHE A 200 6.46 -1.78 1.75
N SER A 201 7.29 -0.78 1.45
CA SER A 201 8.74 -0.96 1.35
C SER A 201 9.35 -1.08 2.74
N ILE A 202 10.20 -2.09 2.95
CA ILE A 202 10.92 -2.26 4.21
C ILE A 202 11.99 -1.18 4.34
N ALA A 203 12.00 -0.50 5.48
CA ALA A 203 12.81 0.68 5.81
C ALA A 203 14.02 0.37 6.71
N SER A 204 14.31 -0.90 6.93
CA SER A 204 15.39 -1.41 7.78
C SER A 204 16.25 -2.42 7.03
N SER A 205 17.38 -2.77 7.61
CA SER A 205 18.24 -3.88 7.18
C SER A 205 18.33 -4.92 8.29
N ALA A 206 18.44 -6.20 7.94
CA ALA A 206 18.75 -7.27 8.89
C ALA A 206 20.08 -7.01 9.64
N LYS A 207 21.02 -6.25 9.06
CA LYS A 207 22.27 -5.83 9.73
C LYS A 207 22.07 -4.75 10.79
N MET A 208 20.90 -4.10 10.86
CA MET A 208 20.57 -3.14 11.93
C MET A 208 20.11 -3.84 13.22
N GLY A 209 19.77 -5.13 13.13
CA GLY A 209 19.27 -5.96 14.23
C GLY A 209 17.99 -6.70 13.87
N ASN A 210 17.43 -7.41 14.85
CA ASN A 210 16.25 -8.28 14.68
C ASN A 210 14.93 -7.48 14.77
N HIS A 211 14.78 -6.45 13.95
CA HIS A 211 13.50 -5.77 13.80
C HIS A 211 13.33 -5.31 12.35
N LEU A 212 12.08 -5.24 11.93
CA LEU A 212 11.69 -4.76 10.62
C LEU A 212 10.95 -3.44 10.79
N GLU A 213 11.31 -2.43 10.02
CA GLU A 213 10.64 -1.13 10.07
C GLU A 213 9.94 -0.81 8.75
N ILE A 214 8.77 -0.19 8.80
CA ILE A 214 8.10 0.41 7.64
C ILE A 214 7.78 1.88 7.92
N LEU A 215 7.84 2.72 6.89
CA LEU A 215 7.45 4.13 6.97
C LEU A 215 6.16 4.34 6.18
N ALA A 216 5.11 4.81 6.85
CA ALA A 216 3.78 4.94 6.26
C ALA A 216 3.19 6.34 6.52
N SER A 217 2.73 7.00 5.45
CA SER A 217 1.92 8.22 5.57
C SER A 217 0.48 7.87 5.88
N ILE A 218 -0.08 8.43 6.95
CA ILE A 218 -1.50 8.22 7.29
C ILE A 218 -2.37 8.90 6.23
N VAL A 219 -3.14 8.10 5.49
CA VAL A 219 -4.02 8.62 4.44
C VAL A 219 -5.25 9.21 5.10
N SER A 220 -5.44 10.52 4.92
CA SER A 220 -6.57 11.28 5.44
C SER A 220 -7.02 12.30 4.40
N PHE A 221 -8.30 12.29 4.02
CA PHE A 221 -8.85 13.15 2.98
C PHE A 221 -10.27 13.58 3.31
N LYS A 222 -10.67 14.76 2.82
CA LYS A 222 -12.06 15.21 2.88
C LYS A 222 -12.80 14.81 1.61
N THR A 223 -14.00 14.29 1.76
CA THR A 223 -14.88 13.99 0.63
C THR A 223 -15.67 15.24 0.22
N THR A 224 -16.39 15.15 -0.90
CA THR A 224 -17.35 16.20 -1.31
C THR A 224 -18.44 16.44 -0.25
N MET A 225 -18.74 15.43 0.59
CA MET A 225 -19.64 15.56 1.75
C MET A 225 -19.00 16.31 2.93
N LYS A 226 -17.77 16.84 2.78
CA LYS A 226 -16.96 17.48 3.83
C LYS A 226 -16.64 16.58 5.04
N ILE A 227 -16.94 15.29 4.95
CA ILE A 227 -16.60 14.29 5.95
C ILE A 227 -15.12 13.93 5.80
N GLN A 228 -14.41 13.89 6.94
CA GLN A 228 -13.03 13.42 6.98
C GLN A 228 -13.03 11.89 6.90
N ARG A 229 -12.35 11.33 5.90
CA ARG A 229 -12.13 9.89 5.75
C ARG A 229 -10.65 9.56 5.90
N LYS A 230 -10.38 8.35 6.41
CA LYS A 230 -9.02 7.79 6.47
C LYS A 230 -8.91 6.55 5.57
N GLY A 231 -7.71 6.26 5.09
CA GLY A 231 -7.46 5.01 4.37
C GLY A 231 -7.51 3.82 5.34
N ALA A 232 -8.21 2.74 4.98
CA ALA A 232 -8.49 1.62 5.90
C ALA A 232 -7.23 1.02 6.54
N CYS A 233 -6.23 0.65 5.73
CA CYS A 233 -4.97 0.10 6.23
C CYS A 233 -4.17 1.10 7.08
N THR A 234 -4.13 2.38 6.71
CA THR A 234 -3.37 3.37 7.47
C THR A 234 -4.08 3.78 8.76
N ALA A 235 -5.43 3.76 8.78
CA ALA A 235 -6.21 3.96 10.00
C ALA A 235 -6.04 2.79 10.97
N PHE A 236 -5.96 1.56 10.45
CA PHE A 236 -5.57 0.39 11.23
C PHE A 236 -4.15 0.57 11.81
N LEU A 237 -3.17 0.92 10.98
CA LEU A 237 -1.78 1.13 11.40
C LEU A 237 -1.65 2.23 12.46
N GLU A 238 -2.38 3.34 12.32
CA GLU A 238 -2.36 4.46 13.27
C GLU A 238 -2.79 4.06 14.68
N LYS A 239 -3.67 3.06 14.81
CA LYS A 239 -4.20 2.56 16.09
C LYS A 239 -3.31 1.50 16.74
N LEU A 240 -2.30 0.97 16.04
CA LEU A 240 -1.46 -0.10 16.56
C LEU A 240 -0.62 0.37 17.75
N GLU A 241 -0.67 -0.40 18.83
CA GLU A 241 0.12 -0.23 20.04
C GLU A 241 1.20 -1.30 20.17
N ASN A 242 2.12 -1.13 21.12
CA ASN A 242 3.16 -2.12 21.37
C ASN A 242 2.54 -3.45 21.81
N ASN A 243 3.09 -4.55 21.32
CA ASN A 243 2.62 -5.93 21.51
C ASN A 243 1.32 -6.32 20.79
N ASP A 244 0.74 -5.42 19.99
CA ASP A 244 -0.31 -5.82 19.05
C ASP A 244 0.23 -6.84 18.04
N THR A 245 -0.65 -7.74 17.59
CA THR A 245 -0.31 -8.72 16.55
C THR A 245 -0.81 -8.23 15.20
N VAL A 246 0.09 -8.18 14.21
CA VAL A 246 -0.27 -7.96 12.81
C VAL A 246 0.14 -9.18 11.98
N PHE A 247 -0.61 -9.45 10.90
CA PHE A 247 -0.31 -10.52 9.97
C PHE A 247 0.42 -9.94 8.77
N ILE A 248 1.63 -10.44 8.53
CA ILE A 248 2.47 -9.96 7.44
C ILE A 248 2.94 -11.11 6.57
N SER A 249 3.24 -10.79 5.32
CA SER A 249 4.02 -11.63 4.45
C SER A 249 5.20 -10.85 3.90
N LEU A 250 6.33 -11.53 3.75
CA LEU A 250 7.56 -10.93 3.24
C LEU A 250 7.81 -11.50 1.85
N THR A 251 8.10 -10.62 0.90
CA THR A 251 8.43 -11.02 -0.45
C THR A 251 9.74 -10.36 -0.83
N LYS A 252 10.71 -11.20 -1.22
CA LYS A 252 11.89 -10.71 -1.94
C LYS A 252 11.40 -10.11 -3.23
N THR A 253 11.48 -8.79 -3.35
CA THR A 253 11.06 -8.12 -4.57
C THR A 253 12.06 -8.42 -5.68
N CYS A 254 11.58 -8.59 -6.91
CA CYS A 254 12.44 -8.58 -8.10
C CYS A 254 13.01 -7.17 -8.37
N GLN A 255 12.47 -6.14 -7.71
CA GLN A 255 12.92 -4.76 -7.83
C GLN A 255 14.12 -4.50 -6.90
N PHE A 256 15.19 -3.92 -7.43
CA PHE A 256 16.47 -3.72 -6.72
C PHE A 256 17.17 -5.02 -6.28
N PRO A 257 17.47 -5.96 -7.20
CA PRO A 257 18.05 -7.26 -6.86
C PRO A 257 19.54 -7.13 -6.50
N LEU A 258 19.86 -6.40 -5.42
CA LEU A 258 21.22 -6.05 -5.06
C LEU A 258 22.01 -7.25 -4.55
N TYR A 259 21.42 -8.04 -3.65
CA TYR A 259 22.17 -9.02 -2.86
C TYR A 259 22.60 -10.28 -3.63
N ASN A 260 22.04 -10.50 -4.83
CA ASN A 260 22.39 -11.63 -5.70
C ASN A 260 22.73 -11.19 -7.14
N SER A 261 23.10 -9.93 -7.35
CA SER A 261 23.50 -9.43 -8.67
C SER A 261 24.89 -8.82 -8.68
N VAL A 262 25.42 -8.68 -9.89
CA VAL A 262 26.66 -7.94 -10.16
C VAL A 262 26.58 -6.49 -9.65
N LEU A 263 25.38 -5.95 -9.38
CA LEU A 263 25.19 -4.58 -8.90
C LEU A 263 25.71 -4.37 -7.47
N ILE A 264 25.88 -5.42 -6.66
CA ILE A 264 26.37 -5.29 -5.28
C ILE A 264 27.72 -4.55 -5.21
N THR A 265 28.59 -4.77 -6.20
CA THR A 265 29.93 -4.15 -6.29
C THR A 265 29.94 -2.82 -7.03
N LYS A 266 28.85 -2.45 -7.70
CA LYS A 266 28.78 -1.24 -8.51
C LYS A 266 28.35 -0.03 -7.68
N PRO A 267 28.77 1.19 -8.03
CA PRO A 267 28.25 2.40 -7.40
C PRO A 267 26.74 2.53 -7.70
N LEU A 268 25.98 2.96 -6.68
CA LEU A 268 24.54 3.19 -6.81
C LEU A 268 24.19 4.66 -6.73
N ILE A 269 23.20 5.07 -7.50
CA ILE A 269 22.51 6.36 -7.40
C ILE A 269 21.09 6.08 -6.91
N LEU A 270 20.74 6.55 -5.73
CA LEU A 270 19.45 6.33 -5.08
C LEU A 270 18.70 7.65 -5.00
N VAL A 271 17.62 7.79 -5.76
CA VAL A 271 16.82 9.02 -5.84
C VAL A 271 15.47 8.78 -5.17
N SER A 272 15.18 9.50 -4.10
CA SER A 272 13.92 9.34 -3.38
C SER A 272 13.28 10.64 -2.93
N THR A 273 11.96 10.63 -2.78
CA THR A 273 11.20 11.78 -2.26
C THR A 273 10.19 11.35 -1.20
N GLY A 274 10.07 12.13 -0.13
CA GLY A 274 9.15 11.86 0.97
C GLY A 274 9.36 10.47 1.57
N VAL A 275 8.28 9.71 1.76
CA VAL A 275 8.35 8.33 2.28
C VAL A 275 9.07 7.35 1.34
N GLY A 276 9.41 7.78 0.11
CA GLY A 276 10.28 7.07 -0.82
C GLY A 276 11.64 6.68 -0.25
N CYS A 277 12.17 7.45 0.71
CA CYS A 277 13.45 7.15 1.34
C CYS A 277 13.44 5.82 2.12
N ALA A 278 12.25 5.37 2.56
CA ALA A 278 12.08 4.09 3.25
C ALA A 278 12.66 2.93 2.43
N THR A 279 12.33 2.87 1.13
CA THR A 279 12.82 1.85 0.19
C THR A 279 14.34 1.70 0.22
N PHE A 280 15.07 2.79 0.44
CA PHE A 280 16.53 2.80 0.35
C PHE A 280 17.22 2.77 1.70
N ARG A 281 16.55 3.04 2.83
CA ARG A 281 17.23 3.14 4.14
C ARG A 281 17.98 1.85 4.51
N GLY A 282 17.37 0.68 4.33
CA GLY A 282 18.04 -0.61 4.53
C GLY A 282 19.24 -0.81 3.59
N ILE A 283 19.05 -0.52 2.30
CA ILE A 283 20.09 -0.64 1.27
C ILE A 283 21.29 0.26 1.58
N ILE A 284 21.02 1.51 1.96
CA ILE A 284 22.04 2.50 2.32
C ILE A 284 22.83 2.02 3.53
N TYR A 285 22.15 1.45 4.53
CA TYR A 285 22.83 0.91 5.70
C TYR A 285 23.75 -0.26 5.36
N ASP A 286 23.28 -1.20 4.54
CA ASP A 286 24.11 -2.33 4.13
C ASP A 286 25.35 -1.87 3.38
N ARG A 287 25.20 -0.88 2.50
CA ARG A 287 26.32 -0.29 1.75
C ARG A 287 27.24 0.56 2.62
N TYR A 288 26.71 1.21 3.65
CA TYR A 288 27.51 1.89 4.67
C TYR A 288 28.37 0.89 5.44
N VAL A 289 27.79 -0.23 5.88
CA VAL A 289 28.53 -1.30 6.58
C VAL A 289 29.57 -1.96 5.67
N ASP A 290 29.22 -2.19 4.40
CA ASP A 290 30.10 -2.85 3.43
C ASP A 290 31.08 -1.89 2.73
N ASP A 291 31.12 -0.63 3.16
CA ASP A 291 31.93 0.47 2.63
C ASP A 291 31.86 0.63 1.09
N ARG A 292 30.63 0.68 0.56
CA ARG A 292 30.38 0.74 -0.89
C ARG A 292 29.87 2.10 -1.34
N ALA A 293 30.48 2.61 -2.42
CA ALA A 293 30.09 3.87 -3.06
C ALA A 293 28.58 3.94 -3.34
N THR A 294 27.94 4.96 -2.76
CA THR A 294 26.49 5.19 -2.85
C THR A 294 26.20 6.69 -2.86
N TYR A 295 25.45 7.13 -3.86
CA TYR A 295 25.09 8.54 -4.08
C TYR A 295 23.59 8.69 -3.89
N ILE A 296 23.17 9.46 -2.91
CA ILE A 296 21.78 9.55 -2.45
C ILE A 296 21.26 10.94 -2.75
N PHE A 297 20.13 11.03 -3.45
CA PHE A 297 19.41 12.26 -3.70
C PHE A 297 18.06 12.16 -3.00
N PHE A 298 17.89 12.87 -1.89
CA PHE A 298 16.68 12.80 -1.08
C PHE A 298 15.94 14.14 -1.05
N GLY A 299 14.67 14.13 -1.41
CA GLY A 299 13.80 15.30 -1.39
C GLY A 299 12.70 15.25 -0.34
N CYS A 300 12.52 16.33 0.41
CA CYS A 300 11.36 16.57 1.28
C CYS A 300 10.93 18.05 1.22
N ARG A 301 9.96 18.47 2.04
CA ARG A 301 9.50 19.87 2.03
C ARG A 301 10.45 20.74 2.83
N ARG A 302 10.64 20.40 4.10
CA ARG A 302 11.45 21.18 5.03
C ARG A 302 12.18 20.26 6.02
N ARG A 303 13.40 20.66 6.38
CA ARG A 303 14.23 19.95 7.34
C ARG A 303 13.57 19.79 8.71
N ASP A 304 12.84 20.81 9.18
CA ASP A 304 12.24 20.86 10.51
C ASP A 304 10.86 20.18 10.63
N LEU A 305 10.26 19.75 9.51
CA LEU A 305 8.89 19.23 9.47
C LEU A 305 8.76 17.79 8.98
N ASP A 306 9.38 17.46 7.84
CA ASP A 306 9.19 16.16 7.15
C ASP A 306 10.50 15.51 6.69
N PHE A 307 11.59 15.80 7.41
CA PHE A 307 12.89 15.14 7.26
C PHE A 307 13.00 13.91 8.16
N TYR A 308 12.59 12.77 7.62
CA TYR A 308 12.60 11.49 8.34
C TYR A 308 14.02 11.00 8.60
N PHE A 309 14.20 10.19 9.67
CA PHE A 309 15.45 9.47 9.95
C PHE A 309 16.70 10.35 10.15
N GLU A 310 16.57 11.52 10.75
CA GLU A 310 17.69 12.47 10.93
C GLU A 310 18.94 11.83 11.56
N THR A 311 18.78 11.00 12.58
CA THR A 311 19.90 10.30 13.25
C THR A 311 20.59 9.29 12.34
N PHE A 312 19.84 8.59 11.49
CA PHE A 312 20.37 7.65 10.51
C PHE A 312 21.21 8.39 9.46
N TRP A 313 20.69 9.48 8.92
CA TRP A 313 21.41 10.30 7.94
C TRP A 313 22.75 10.80 8.49
N LYS A 314 22.72 11.41 9.68
CA LYS A 314 23.94 11.88 10.38
C LYS A 314 24.98 10.78 10.58
N LYS A 315 24.53 9.54 10.82
CA LYS A 315 25.42 8.38 10.99
C LYS A 315 26.09 8.00 9.67
N VAL A 316 25.32 7.84 8.59
CA VAL A 316 25.87 7.33 7.32
C VAL A 316 26.68 8.39 6.58
N GLU A 317 26.41 9.69 6.79
CA GLU A 317 27.19 10.81 6.24
C GLU A 317 28.66 10.84 6.71
N GLN A 318 29.00 10.12 7.79
CA GLN A 318 30.38 10.00 8.26
C GLN A 318 31.25 9.11 7.36
N SER A 319 30.64 8.28 6.49
CA SER A 319 31.38 7.45 5.54
C SER A 319 31.90 8.27 4.36
N LYS A 320 33.12 7.97 3.91
CA LYS A 320 33.70 8.58 2.70
C LYS A 320 33.04 8.08 1.41
N ASN A 321 32.34 6.95 1.47
CA ASN A 321 31.73 6.29 0.32
C ASN A 321 30.21 6.55 0.23
N ILE A 322 29.62 7.24 1.20
CA ILE A 322 28.21 7.64 1.17
C ILE A 322 28.13 9.14 0.92
N HIS A 323 27.56 9.53 -0.22
CA HIS A 323 27.40 10.93 -0.61
C HIS A 323 25.92 11.28 -0.65
N ILE A 324 25.48 12.28 0.13
CA ILE A 324 24.07 12.63 0.24
C ILE A 324 23.82 14.06 -0.21
N PHE A 325 22.78 14.23 -1.02
CA PHE A 325 22.31 15.50 -1.55
C PHE A 325 20.84 15.70 -1.18
N TYR A 326 20.55 16.74 -0.40
CA TYR A 326 19.20 17.03 0.08
C TYR A 326 18.52 18.13 -0.72
N ALA A 327 17.28 17.87 -1.14
CA ALA A 327 16.40 18.86 -1.76
C ALA A 327 15.26 19.23 -0.81
N PHE A 328 15.33 20.42 -0.20
CA PHE A 328 14.26 20.96 0.63
C PHE A 328 13.40 21.93 -0.20
N SER A 329 12.28 21.42 -0.70
CA SER A 329 11.46 22.13 -1.69
C SER A 329 10.71 23.36 -1.16
N ARG A 330 10.66 23.58 0.17
CA ARG A 330 9.92 24.67 0.82
C ARG A 330 10.71 25.35 1.95
N GLU A 331 12.04 25.18 2.00
CA GLU A 331 12.89 25.85 3.00
C GLU A 331 13.21 27.28 2.59
N ASN A 332 13.44 27.52 1.29
CA ASN A 332 13.73 28.83 0.71
C ASN A 332 12.64 29.26 -0.28
N GLU A 333 12.65 30.53 -0.70
CA GLU A 333 11.75 31.05 -1.74
C GLU A 333 11.88 30.28 -3.06
N LYS A 334 13.12 29.97 -3.45
CA LYS A 334 13.42 29.14 -4.62
C LYS A 334 13.21 27.66 -4.28
N LYS A 335 12.25 27.04 -4.97
CA LYS A 335 11.98 25.59 -4.84
C LYS A 335 13.13 24.78 -5.42
N VAL A 336 13.71 23.90 -4.61
CA VAL A 336 14.75 22.94 -5.01
C VAL A 336 14.16 21.53 -4.98
N TYR A 337 14.19 20.83 -6.11
CA TYR A 337 13.78 19.43 -6.21
C TYR A 337 14.98 18.53 -6.55
N VAL A 338 14.79 17.21 -6.44
CA VAL A 338 15.86 16.23 -6.67
C VAL A 338 16.42 16.31 -8.10
N GLN A 339 15.59 16.57 -9.11
CA GLN A 339 16.03 16.74 -10.50
C GLN A 339 16.97 17.95 -10.68
N ASN A 340 16.81 19.00 -9.88
CA ASN A 340 17.73 20.15 -9.91
C ASN A 340 19.12 19.73 -9.43
N LEU A 341 19.18 18.94 -8.34
CA LEU A 341 20.43 18.42 -7.80
C LEU A 341 21.10 17.42 -8.74
N LEU A 342 20.31 16.58 -9.43
CA LEU A 342 20.85 15.67 -10.45
C LEU A 342 21.55 16.46 -11.55
N LEU A 343 20.91 17.51 -12.08
CA LEU A 343 21.51 18.36 -13.11
C LEU A 343 22.74 19.13 -12.60
N GLU A 344 22.74 19.58 -11.35
CA GLU A 344 23.92 20.21 -10.73
C GLU A 344 25.12 19.23 -10.67
N LYS A 345 24.85 17.95 -10.40
CA LYS A 345 25.87 16.89 -10.32
C LYS A 345 26.04 16.11 -11.63
N SER A 346 25.67 16.69 -12.77
CA SER A 346 25.63 15.98 -14.07
C SER A 346 26.93 15.26 -14.42
N SER A 347 28.09 15.91 -14.26
CA SER A 347 29.39 15.30 -14.60
C SER A 347 29.68 14.05 -13.76
N LEU A 348 29.43 14.14 -12.45
CA LEU A 348 29.60 13.03 -11.52
C LEU A 348 28.67 11.87 -11.87
N LEU A 349 27.40 12.16 -12.13
CA LEU A 349 26.40 11.16 -12.48
C LEU A 349 26.72 10.47 -13.80
N TYR A 350 27.18 11.22 -14.81
CA TYR A 350 27.62 10.64 -16.07
C TYR A 350 28.77 9.63 -15.86
N ASP A 351 29.77 10.01 -15.06
CA ASP A 351 30.90 9.12 -14.76
C ASP A 351 30.45 7.84 -14.04
N ILE A 352 29.54 7.96 -13.06
CA ILE A 352 29.01 6.79 -12.34
C ILE A 352 28.20 5.89 -13.29
N ILE A 353 27.27 6.46 -14.05
CA ILE A 353 26.35 5.72 -14.91
C ILE A 353 27.12 5.04 -16.05
N VAL A 354 27.91 5.81 -16.79
CA VAL A 354 28.50 5.36 -18.06
C VAL A 354 29.88 4.75 -17.85
N LYS A 355 30.79 5.42 -17.14
CA LYS A 355 32.18 4.95 -17.00
C LYS A 355 32.32 3.84 -15.95
N GLN A 356 31.62 3.97 -14.83
CA GLN A 356 31.69 2.98 -13.74
C GLN A 356 30.62 1.89 -13.85
N ASN A 357 29.73 1.99 -14.84
CA ASN A 357 28.66 1.03 -15.09
C ASN A 357 27.73 0.85 -13.88
N GLY A 358 27.43 1.97 -13.21
CA GLY A 358 26.58 2.05 -12.02
C GLY A 358 25.09 1.84 -12.31
N ALA A 359 24.29 1.88 -11.25
CA ALA A 359 22.83 1.74 -11.33
C ALA A 359 22.11 2.92 -10.67
N VAL A 360 20.93 3.24 -11.18
CA VAL A 360 20.05 4.33 -10.75
C VAL A 360 18.72 3.74 -10.29
N PHE A 361 18.36 3.99 -9.05
CA PHE A 361 17.11 3.52 -8.46
C PHE A 361 16.28 4.69 -7.95
N ILE A 362 14.99 4.67 -8.27
CA ILE A 362 14.08 5.77 -8.00
C ILE A 362 12.93 5.28 -7.12
N SER A 363 12.60 6.02 -6.05
CA SER A 363 11.45 5.70 -5.21
C SER A 363 10.66 6.91 -4.72
N GLY A 364 9.33 6.85 -4.82
CA GLY A 364 8.44 7.89 -4.29
C GLY A 364 7.14 8.02 -5.07
N LYS A 365 6.59 9.23 -5.15
CA LYS A 365 5.27 9.46 -5.73
C LYS A 365 5.24 9.33 -7.26
N ALA A 366 4.33 8.53 -7.80
CA ALA A 366 4.24 8.15 -9.21
C ALA A 366 3.81 9.26 -10.20
N LYS A 367 3.54 10.49 -9.72
CA LYS A 367 3.06 11.58 -10.59
C LYS A 367 4.17 12.11 -11.51
N GLN A 368 4.67 13.32 -11.28
CA GLN A 368 5.63 13.98 -12.17
C GLN A 368 7.08 13.54 -11.90
N MET A 369 7.38 13.15 -10.66
CA MET A 369 8.75 12.91 -10.19
C MET A 369 9.53 11.88 -11.02
N PRO A 370 9.00 10.69 -11.38
CA PRO A 370 9.77 9.71 -12.14
C PRO A 370 10.11 10.18 -13.55
N THR A 371 9.16 10.86 -14.20
CA THR A 371 9.35 11.43 -15.54
C THR A 371 10.39 12.55 -15.52
N GLU A 372 10.34 13.44 -14.52
CA GLU A 372 11.31 14.52 -14.38
C GLU A 372 12.73 13.99 -14.14
N ILE A 373 12.89 13.00 -13.27
CA ILE A 373 14.19 12.34 -13.05
C ILE A 373 14.68 11.67 -14.33
N SER A 374 13.82 10.91 -15.01
CA SER A 374 14.17 10.24 -16.26
C SER A 374 14.67 11.24 -17.31
N ASN A 375 14.00 12.39 -17.43
CA ASN A 375 14.41 13.47 -18.34
C ASN A 375 15.76 14.06 -17.96
N SER A 376 16.02 14.28 -16.67
CA SER A 376 17.34 14.73 -16.20
C SER A 376 18.44 13.72 -16.49
N ILE A 377 18.21 12.43 -16.27
CA ILE A 377 19.19 11.38 -16.59
C ILE A 377 19.46 11.32 -18.10
N LEU A 378 18.42 11.40 -18.94
CA LEU A 378 18.58 11.47 -20.40
C LEU A 378 19.41 12.68 -20.81
N GLN A 379 19.15 13.85 -20.21
CA GLN A 379 19.91 15.06 -20.48
C GLN A 379 21.39 14.89 -20.10
N ILE A 380 21.68 14.34 -18.93
CA ILE A 380 23.05 14.06 -18.47
C ILE A 380 23.79 13.16 -19.45
N ILE A 381 23.18 12.04 -19.86
CA ILE A 381 23.77 11.09 -20.80
C ILE A 381 24.00 11.74 -22.17
N LYS A 382 23.05 12.55 -22.64
CA LYS A 382 23.13 13.25 -23.93
C LYS A 382 24.25 14.28 -23.94
N ASP A 383 24.27 15.17 -22.95
CA ASP A 383 25.16 16.32 -22.91
C ASP A 383 26.62 15.89 -22.64
N PHE A 384 26.86 15.00 -21.66
CA PHE A 384 28.22 14.56 -21.31
C PHE A 384 28.74 13.42 -22.20
N GLY A 385 27.84 12.66 -22.83
CA GLY A 385 28.21 11.66 -23.83
C GLY A 385 28.45 12.23 -25.23
N ASN A 386 28.08 13.50 -25.45
CA ASN A 386 28.07 14.14 -26.77
C ASN A 386 27.35 13.26 -27.83
N ILE A 387 26.21 12.69 -27.43
CA ILE A 387 25.39 11.80 -28.28
C ILE A 387 24.03 12.42 -28.56
N LYS A 388 23.37 11.96 -29.63
CA LYS A 388 21.98 12.36 -29.93
C LYS A 388 21.02 11.81 -28.87
N LEU A 389 19.91 12.53 -28.66
CA LEU A 389 18.86 12.15 -27.70
C LEU A 389 18.33 10.72 -27.92
N GLU A 390 18.21 10.28 -29.18
CA GLU A 390 17.76 8.92 -29.50
C GLU A 390 18.71 7.85 -28.95
N LYS A 391 20.03 8.06 -29.06
CA LYS A 391 21.03 7.15 -28.49
C LYS A 391 21.00 7.16 -26.96
N ALA A 392 20.75 8.32 -26.34
CA ALA A 392 20.58 8.42 -24.89
C ALA A 392 19.34 7.64 -24.41
N LYS A 393 18.22 7.72 -25.15
CA LYS A 393 17.02 6.93 -24.88
C LYS A 393 17.27 5.43 -25.01
N GLN A 394 17.93 5.00 -26.09
CA GLN A 394 18.32 3.60 -26.27
C GLN A 394 19.20 3.10 -25.13
N TYR A 395 20.16 3.92 -24.67
CA TYR A 395 21.01 3.57 -23.53
C TYR A 395 20.22 3.43 -22.23
N LEU A 396 19.27 4.34 -21.95
CA LEU A 396 18.41 4.24 -20.77
C LEU A 396 17.54 2.98 -20.80
N SER A 397 16.91 2.66 -21.94
CA SER A 397 16.16 1.41 -22.12
C SER A 397 17.04 0.17 -21.96
N TYR A 398 18.31 0.23 -22.39
CA TYR A 398 19.27 -0.82 -22.11
C TYR A 398 19.57 -0.96 -20.61
N MET A 399 19.68 0.15 -19.87
CA MET A 399 19.84 0.10 -18.41
C MET A 399 18.63 -0.53 -17.72
N GLU A 400 17.41 -0.20 -18.16
CA GLU A 400 16.17 -0.83 -17.67
C GLU A 400 16.19 -2.35 -17.92
N PHE A 401 16.49 -2.76 -19.16
CA PHE A 401 16.63 -4.17 -19.52
C PHE A 401 17.70 -4.90 -18.69
N LYS A 402 18.77 -4.22 -18.30
CA LYS A 402 19.83 -4.75 -17.44
C LYS A 402 19.57 -4.58 -15.94
N ASN A 403 18.37 -4.18 -15.53
CA ASN A 403 17.99 -3.91 -14.14
C ASN A 403 18.87 -2.86 -13.43
N LYS A 404 19.54 -1.99 -14.20
CA LYS A 404 20.38 -0.88 -13.73
C LYS A 404 19.65 0.44 -13.64
N TYR A 405 18.46 0.55 -14.23
CA TYR A 405 17.57 1.67 -14.02
C TYR A 405 16.22 1.10 -13.58
N GLN A 406 15.79 1.41 -12.36
CA GLN A 406 14.54 0.88 -11.81
C GLN A 406 13.78 1.93 -11.02
N THR A 407 12.46 1.89 -11.13
CA THR A 407 11.56 2.84 -10.48
C THR A 407 10.51 2.08 -9.67
N LYS A 408 10.40 2.40 -8.37
CA LYS A 408 9.32 1.92 -7.50
C LYS A 408 8.49 3.09 -7.00
N THR A 409 7.29 3.25 -7.56
CA THR A 409 6.43 4.41 -7.28
C THR A 409 5.00 4.03 -6.93
N TRP A 410 4.32 4.92 -6.21
CA TRP A 410 2.93 4.76 -5.77
C TRP A 410 2.17 6.09 -5.82
N ASN A 411 0.83 6.01 -5.82
CA ASN A 411 -0.07 7.15 -5.99
C ASN A 411 -0.40 7.89 -4.70
#